data_AF-A0A7C3ZP74-F1
#
_entry.id   AF-A0A7C3ZP74-F1
#
_cell.length_a   1.000
_cell.length_b   1.000
_cell.length_c   1.000
_cell.angle_alpha   90.00
_cell.angle_beta   90.00
_cell.angle_gamma   90.00
#
_symmetry.space_group_name_H-M   'P 1'
#
loop_
_entity.id
_entity.type
_entity.pdbx_description
1 polymer ?
#
loop_
_entity_poly.entity_id
_entity_poly.type
_entity_poly.pdbx_seq_one_letter_code
_entity_poly.pdbx_strand_id
1 'polypeptide(L)'
;MAAKDNTEDKKAKDAATPPMGDSNQEAIKKMIAEAREKGYITYDQLNKVLPPEHVSSEQIEDVMSMLSEMGINVIDDEEAEEEAKGSTDVVTSSGAREVTLAASTTEKLDRTDDPVRMYLREMGSVELLSREGEIAIAKRIEAGRNTMIAGLCESPLTFQAITIWREELLSEDILLRDVIDLDATFGNQLEDDDEEPVVAGVVAAGTTGKPAEKEAAKPELDADGNPIAADDDDDDEDEQANMSLAAMEAALKPGVLEKLALIARDYELLSEMQDERMSATLNEDDSFSKRKEGAYQKLRSEIVLLVNELHLHNNRIEALIDQLYGINRRIMSIDSSMVKLADQARINRREFIEAYRGYELDPTWLERMAENTGRAWQSFIERSSDRIVALRADMAQVGTYVGVDIPEFRRIVQQVQ
;
A
#
# COMPACT_ATOMS: atom_id res chain seq x y z
N MET A 1 20.78 -47.78 29.74
CA MET A 1 22.03 -47.33 30.38
C MET A 1 22.45 -46.07 29.63
N ALA A 2 22.02 -44.86 30.01
CA ALA A 2 22.26 -44.11 31.24
C ALA A 2 23.70 -43.58 31.35
N ALA A 3 23.86 -42.28 31.02
CA ALA A 3 24.83 -41.27 31.51
C ALA A 3 24.50 -39.97 30.72
N LYS A 4 23.94 -38.86 31.24
CA LYS A 4 24.36 -37.96 32.35
C LYS A 4 25.87 -37.64 32.24
N ASP A 5 26.36 -36.41 32.28
CA ASP A 5 25.91 -35.17 32.90
C ASP A 5 26.85 -34.03 32.41
N ASN A 6 26.62 -32.80 32.88
CA ASN A 6 27.47 -31.60 32.87
C ASN A 6 27.19 -30.51 31.83
N THR A 7 26.11 -29.78 32.13
CA THR A 7 26.14 -28.35 32.43
C THR A 7 27.49 -27.82 32.92
N GLU A 8 28.03 -26.81 32.25
CA GLU A 8 28.97 -25.84 32.83
C GLU A 8 28.47 -24.42 32.59
N ASP A 9 28.31 -23.72 33.71
CA ASP A 9 28.04 -22.30 33.90
C ASP A 9 28.96 -21.40 33.08
N LYS A 10 28.38 -20.56 32.23
CA LYS A 10 29.06 -19.34 31.78
C LYS A 10 28.96 -18.29 32.89
N LYS A 11 29.96 -18.30 33.77
CA LYS A 11 30.29 -17.18 34.67
C LYS A 11 30.27 -15.86 33.88
N ALA A 12 29.48 -14.93 34.39
CA ALA A 12 29.53 -13.51 34.06
C ALA A 12 30.98 -13.01 34.12
N LYS A 13 31.42 -12.34 33.05
CA LYS A 13 32.68 -11.61 33.06
C LYS A 13 32.51 -10.38 33.93
N ASP A 14 33.16 -10.40 35.08
CA ASP A 14 33.50 -9.22 35.87
C ASP A 14 34.19 -8.19 34.95
N ALA A 15 33.49 -7.11 34.63
CA ALA A 15 34.09 -5.92 34.04
C ALA A 15 34.83 -5.17 35.16
N ALA A 16 36.10 -4.89 34.91
CA ALA A 16 37.08 -4.45 35.89
C ALA A 16 36.72 -3.11 36.54
N THR A 17 36.54 -3.10 37.86
CA THR A 17 36.50 -1.88 38.67
C THR A 17 37.93 -1.43 38.99
N PRO A 18 38.35 -0.19 38.67
CA PRO A 18 39.62 0.36 39.17
C PRO A 18 39.54 0.58 40.69
N PRO A 19 40.66 0.55 41.44
CA PRO A 19 40.63 0.50 42.89
C PRO A 19 40.27 1.88 43.46
N MET A 20 38.99 2.09 43.76
CA MET A 20 38.54 3.14 44.68
C MET A 20 38.72 2.66 46.12
N GLY A 21 39.09 3.56 47.04
CA GLY A 21 39.29 3.22 48.45
C GLY A 21 38.03 2.59 49.08
N ASP A 22 38.21 1.53 49.88
CA ASP A 22 37.14 0.71 50.47
C ASP A 22 36.00 1.52 51.12
N SER A 23 36.30 2.68 51.71
CA SER A 23 35.30 3.52 52.38
C SER A 23 34.29 4.18 51.43
N ASN A 24 34.66 4.49 50.18
CA ASN A 24 33.72 5.04 49.20
C ASN A 24 32.81 3.94 48.63
N GLN A 25 33.31 2.70 48.55
CA GLN A 25 32.54 1.59 48.00
C GLN A 25 31.41 1.13 48.94
N GLU A 26 31.59 1.24 50.26
CA GLU A 26 30.52 1.01 51.23
C GLU A 26 29.45 2.12 51.21
N ALA A 27 29.87 3.38 51.07
CA ALA A 27 28.94 4.52 50.98
C ALA A 27 28.07 4.46 49.72
N ILE A 28 28.65 4.08 48.57
CA ILE A 28 27.93 3.89 47.30
C ILE A 28 26.94 2.72 47.42
N LYS A 29 27.32 1.59 48.02
CA LYS A 29 26.40 0.45 48.22
C LYS A 29 25.20 0.81 49.09
N LYS A 30 25.42 1.60 50.15
CA LYS A 30 24.34 2.06 51.02
C LYS A 30 23.40 3.02 50.28
N MET A 31 23.96 3.93 49.49
CA MET A 31 23.18 4.88 48.66
C MET A 31 22.35 4.15 47.60
N ILE A 32 22.90 3.15 46.92
CA ILE A 32 22.15 2.32 45.96
C ILE A 32 21.01 1.55 46.66
N ALA A 33 21.23 1.06 47.88
CA ALA A 33 20.18 0.35 48.63
C ALA A 33 19.00 1.28 49.00
N GLU A 34 19.30 2.50 49.46
CA GLU A 34 18.28 3.50 49.78
C GLU A 34 17.55 4.02 48.52
N ALA A 35 18.28 4.22 47.42
CA ALA A 35 17.72 4.67 46.15
C ALA A 35 16.89 3.58 45.46
N ARG A 36 17.22 2.30 45.65
CA ARG A 36 16.41 1.17 45.18
C ARG A 36 15.09 1.02 45.94
N GLU A 37 15.05 1.39 47.23
CA GLU A 37 13.82 1.39 48.02
C GLU A 37 12.88 2.53 47.59
N LYS A 38 13.44 3.69 47.22
CA LYS A 38 12.67 4.88 46.81
C LYS A 38 12.36 4.95 45.32
N GLY A 39 13.15 4.27 44.47
CA GLY A 39 13.07 4.33 43.02
C GLY A 39 13.77 5.55 42.39
N TYR A 40 14.24 6.51 43.21
CA TYR A 40 14.92 7.72 42.75
C TYR A 40 16.03 8.16 43.71
N ILE A 41 16.95 8.97 43.21
CA ILE A 41 18.02 9.64 43.98
C ILE A 41 18.13 11.11 43.58
N THR A 42 18.43 12.00 44.52
CA THR A 42 18.60 13.42 44.20
C THR A 42 20.05 13.81 43.93
N TYR A 43 20.26 14.87 43.15
CA TYR A 43 21.61 15.39 42.83
C TYR A 43 22.41 15.74 44.09
N ASP A 44 21.78 16.31 45.12
CA ASP A 44 22.45 16.59 46.39
C ASP A 44 22.87 15.32 47.16
N GLN A 45 22.08 14.25 47.06
CA GLN A 45 22.42 12.97 47.69
C GLN A 45 23.59 12.28 46.97
N LEU A 46 23.61 12.37 45.64
CA LEU A 46 24.71 11.87 44.82
C LEU A 46 26.00 12.66 45.10
N ASN A 47 25.93 14.00 45.14
CA ASN A 47 27.06 14.89 45.40
C ASN A 47 27.62 14.78 46.83
N LYS A 48 26.81 14.36 47.81
CA LYS A 48 27.27 14.08 49.19
C LYS A 48 28.14 12.83 49.28
N VAL A 49 27.84 11.80 48.49
CA VAL A 49 28.57 10.53 48.49
C VAL A 49 29.76 10.57 47.54
N LEU A 50 29.62 11.33 46.44
CA LEU A 50 30.65 11.52 45.42
C LEU A 50 30.91 13.02 45.20
N PRO A 51 31.69 13.68 46.07
CA PRO A 51 32.03 15.08 45.89
C PRO A 51 32.86 15.27 44.62
N PRO A 52 32.54 16.27 43.78
CA PRO A 52 33.27 16.53 42.52
C PRO A 52 34.72 16.97 42.73
N GLU A 53 35.10 17.31 43.97
CA GLU A 53 36.49 17.63 44.34
C GLU A 53 37.38 16.39 44.50
N HIS A 54 36.78 15.20 44.69
CA HIS A 54 37.50 13.96 44.99
C HIS A 54 37.29 12.85 43.95
N VAL A 55 36.39 13.06 42.99
CA VAL A 55 35.99 12.07 41.98
C VAL A 55 36.00 12.74 40.61
N SER A 56 36.54 12.08 39.59
CA SER A 56 36.56 12.64 38.24
C SER A 56 35.17 12.63 37.61
N SER A 57 34.89 13.56 36.70
CA SER A 57 33.62 13.64 35.99
C SER A 57 33.28 12.32 35.26
N GLU A 58 34.27 11.64 34.70
CA GLU A 58 34.10 10.32 34.05
C GLU A 58 33.58 9.26 35.03
N GLN A 59 34.07 9.25 36.27
CA GLN A 59 33.61 8.30 37.29
C GLN A 59 32.19 8.63 37.79
N ILE A 60 31.79 9.89 37.75
CA ILE A 60 30.41 10.31 38.08
C ILE A 60 29.46 9.88 36.96
N GLU A 61 29.86 10.01 35.70
CA GLU A 61 29.10 9.55 34.53
C GLU A 61 28.95 8.02 34.50
N ASP A 62 30.00 7.27 34.89
CA ASP A 62 29.94 5.82 35.02
C ASP A 62 28.91 5.39 36.10
N VAL A 63 28.89 6.08 37.24
CA VAL A 63 27.93 5.81 38.33
C VAL A 63 26.50 6.21 37.94
N MET A 64 26.32 7.33 37.24
CA MET A 64 25.03 7.74 36.67
C MET A 64 24.48 6.68 35.70
N SER A 65 25.35 6.16 34.83
CA SER A 65 25.00 5.12 33.87
C SER A 65 24.62 3.81 34.57
N MET A 66 25.36 3.42 35.60
CA MET A 66 25.07 2.24 36.42
C MET A 66 23.74 2.37 37.19
N LEU A 67 23.42 3.57 37.70
CA LEU A 67 22.14 3.83 38.38
C LEU A 67 20.95 3.77 37.39
N SER A 68 21.12 4.32 36.19
CA SER A 68 20.12 4.24 35.13
C SER A 68 19.89 2.80 34.65
N GLU A 69 20.95 2.01 34.50
CA GLU A 69 20.87 0.58 34.14
C GLU A 69 20.16 -0.25 35.22
N MET A 70 20.24 0.17 36.49
CA MET A 70 19.49 -0.41 37.61
C MET A 70 18.07 0.15 37.76
N GLY A 71 17.64 1.07 36.90
CA GLY A 71 16.30 1.66 36.89
C GLY A 71 16.05 2.70 37.99
N ILE A 72 17.10 3.34 38.51
CA ILE A 72 17.01 4.41 39.52
C ILE A 72 17.17 5.76 38.81
N ASN A 73 16.15 6.63 38.91
CA ASN A 73 16.19 7.93 38.24
C ASN A 73 16.88 8.99 39.11
N VAL A 74 17.70 9.85 38.50
CA VAL A 74 18.36 10.97 39.19
C VAL A 74 17.57 12.25 38.95
N ILE A 75 16.97 12.80 40.00
CA ILE A 75 16.07 13.96 39.93
C ILE A 75 16.63 15.16 40.69
N ASP A 76 16.17 16.37 40.35
CA ASP A 76 16.52 17.58 41.10
C ASP A 76 15.74 17.65 42.42
N ASP A 77 16.25 18.35 43.43
CA ASP A 77 15.62 18.38 44.76
C ASP A 77 14.23 19.07 44.74
N GLU A 78 13.99 19.95 43.77
CA GLU A 78 12.66 20.56 43.54
C GLU A 78 11.63 19.53 43.01
N GLU A 79 12.08 18.53 42.24
CA GLU A 79 11.23 17.45 41.71
C GLU A 79 10.99 16.34 42.75
N ALA A 80 11.90 16.18 43.71
CA ALA A 80 11.76 15.21 44.80
C ALA A 80 10.58 15.52 45.74
N GLU A 81 10.19 16.79 45.89
CA GLU A 81 9.01 17.20 46.65
C GLU A 81 7.68 16.88 45.93
N GLU A 82 7.71 16.72 44.61
CA GLU A 82 6.55 16.30 43.79
C GLU A 82 6.40 14.77 43.75
N GLU A 83 7.49 14.02 43.58
CA GLU A 83 7.52 12.54 43.58
C GLU A 83 7.12 11.94 44.95
N ALA A 84 7.52 12.58 46.07
CA ALA A 84 7.12 12.14 47.41
C ALA A 84 5.61 12.26 47.69
N LYS A 85 4.87 13.01 46.84
CA LYS A 85 3.40 13.08 46.88
C LYS A 85 2.72 12.08 45.93
N GLY A 86 3.49 11.36 45.12
CA GLY A 86 3.00 10.44 44.09
C GLY A 86 3.20 8.95 44.38
N SER A 87 3.93 8.55 45.44
CA SER A 87 4.23 7.13 45.67
C SER A 87 3.11 6.38 46.39
N THR A 88 2.12 5.87 45.65
CA THR A 88 1.50 4.58 46.02
C THR A 88 1.37 3.69 44.80
N ASP A 89 2.16 2.63 44.85
CA ASP A 89 1.83 1.29 44.38
C ASP A 89 2.03 0.98 42.90
N VAL A 90 3.17 0.36 42.56
CA VAL A 90 3.17 -0.72 41.56
C VAL A 90 4.29 -1.73 41.85
N VAL A 91 3.93 -2.91 42.37
CA VAL A 91 4.61 -4.15 42.00
C VAL A 91 3.59 -5.21 41.57
N THR A 92 3.82 -5.72 40.36
CA THR A 92 3.40 -7.03 39.78
C THR A 92 2.16 -7.14 38.88
N SER A 93 2.46 -7.71 37.71
CA SER A 93 1.67 -8.62 36.86
C SER A 93 0.96 -8.05 35.62
N SER A 94 1.71 -8.10 34.51
CA SER A 94 1.36 -8.77 33.25
C SER A 94 -0.08 -8.72 32.73
N GLY A 95 -0.28 -8.03 31.60
CA GLY A 95 -1.42 -8.29 30.71
C GLY A 95 -1.72 -7.17 29.71
N ALA A 96 -0.95 -7.09 28.62
CA ALA A 96 -1.25 -6.50 27.32
C ALA A 96 -2.47 -5.54 27.20
N ARG A 97 -2.24 -4.22 27.29
CA ARG A 97 -2.83 -3.12 26.48
C ARG A 97 -2.63 -1.79 27.22
N GLU A 98 -1.63 -1.02 26.80
CA GLU A 98 -1.68 0.46 26.79
C GLU A 98 -0.33 0.99 26.29
N VAL A 99 -0.29 1.44 25.03
CA VAL A 99 0.77 2.32 24.51
C VAL A 99 0.05 3.52 23.92
N THR A 100 -0.45 4.38 24.81
CA THR A 100 -0.84 5.76 24.52
C THR A 100 -0.79 6.47 25.87
N LEU A 101 0.34 7.10 26.20
CA LEU A 101 0.50 8.19 27.19
C LEU A 101 2.00 8.35 27.50
N ALA A 102 2.74 8.91 26.55
CA ALA A 102 4.07 9.48 26.80
C ALA A 102 4.27 10.67 25.84
N ALA A 103 3.46 11.70 26.04
CA ALA A 103 3.61 13.00 25.40
C ALA A 103 3.00 14.06 26.32
N SER A 104 3.60 14.26 27.48
CA SER A 104 3.17 15.35 28.37
C SER A 104 4.28 15.77 29.33
N THR A 105 5.35 16.36 28.79
CA THR A 105 6.27 17.27 29.53
C THR A 105 7.11 18.14 28.59
N THR A 106 6.54 18.60 27.47
CA THR A 106 7.17 19.66 26.67
C THR A 106 6.13 20.59 26.08
N GLU A 107 5.27 21.13 26.93
CA GLU A 107 4.25 22.11 26.58
C GLU A 107 4.42 23.34 27.47
N LYS A 108 5.18 24.32 26.97
CA LYS A 108 4.94 25.76 27.07
C LYS A 108 6.20 26.49 26.61
N LEU A 109 6.25 26.87 25.32
CA LEU A 109 6.91 28.10 24.80
C LEU A 109 7.07 28.15 23.27
N ASP A 110 6.28 27.43 22.45
CA ASP A 110 6.42 27.57 20.99
C ASP A 110 5.09 27.68 20.21
N ARG A 111 4.27 28.65 20.60
CA ARG A 111 3.09 29.09 19.83
C ARG A 111 3.52 30.03 18.70
N THR A 112 4.23 29.51 17.72
CA THR A 112 4.40 30.21 16.43
C THR A 112 3.37 29.68 15.44
N ASP A 113 2.38 30.50 15.09
CA ASP A 113 1.43 30.27 13.98
C ASP A 113 2.11 30.42 12.59
N ASP A 114 3.41 30.14 12.50
CA ASP A 114 4.15 30.21 11.23
C ASP A 114 3.94 28.89 10.48
N PRO A 115 3.21 28.89 9.34
CA PRO A 115 2.95 27.69 8.56
C PRO A 115 4.23 27.02 8.07
N VAL A 116 5.30 27.80 7.85
CA VAL A 116 6.60 27.27 7.41
C VAL A 116 7.27 26.51 8.55
N ARG A 117 7.22 27.06 9.77
CA ARG A 117 7.78 26.39 10.95
C ARG A 117 6.97 25.16 11.34
N MET A 118 5.65 25.21 11.17
CA MET A 118 4.77 24.05 11.33
C MET A 118 5.13 22.95 10.32
N TYR A 119 5.28 23.31 9.04
CA TYR A 119 5.72 22.37 7.99
C TYR A 119 7.10 21.79 8.26
N LEU A 120 8.10 22.59 8.63
CA LEU A 120 9.45 22.10 8.91
C LEU A 120 9.50 21.17 10.13
N ARG A 121 8.66 21.44 11.15
CA ARG A 121 8.51 20.54 12.30
C ARG A 121 7.85 19.21 11.91
N GLU A 122 6.82 19.27 11.05
CA GLU A 122 6.14 18.07 10.52
C GLU A 122 6.99 17.29 9.50
N MET A 123 7.81 17.98 8.71
CA MET A 123 8.74 17.34 7.78
C MET A 123 9.92 16.71 8.54
N GLY A 124 10.40 17.37 9.60
CA GLY A 124 11.48 16.87 10.44
C GLY A 124 11.04 15.78 11.44
N SER A 125 9.75 15.51 11.60
CA SER A 125 9.26 14.39 12.41
C SER A 125 9.22 13.05 11.65
N VAL A 126 9.35 13.08 10.32
CA VAL A 126 9.44 11.88 9.48
C VAL A 126 10.90 11.51 9.31
N GLU A 127 11.29 10.31 9.75
CA GLU A 127 12.64 9.78 9.56
C GLU A 127 12.95 9.61 8.07
N LEU A 128 14.19 9.91 7.68
CA LEU A 128 14.65 9.66 6.31
C LEU A 128 14.65 8.16 6.03
N LEU A 129 14.18 7.79 4.84
CA LEU A 129 14.17 6.40 4.39
C LEU A 129 15.60 5.89 4.18
N SER A 130 15.89 4.68 4.65
CA SER A 130 17.07 3.95 4.19
C SER A 130 16.80 3.37 2.81
N ARG A 131 17.86 2.99 2.08
CA ARG A 131 17.74 2.30 0.78
C ARG A 131 16.85 1.05 0.89
N GLU A 132 16.94 0.30 1.98
CA GLU A 132 16.08 -0.87 2.23
C GLU A 132 14.63 -0.46 2.47
N GLY A 133 14.40 0.68 3.15
CA GLY A 133 13.07 1.27 3.35
C GLY A 133 12.42 1.70 2.04
N GLU A 134 13.18 2.34 1.14
CA GLU A 134 12.71 2.72 -0.20
C GLU A 134 12.32 1.48 -1.01
N ILE A 135 13.16 0.44 -1.02
CA ILE A 135 12.87 -0.83 -1.71
C ILE A 135 11.64 -1.51 -1.10
N ALA A 136 11.48 -1.48 0.22
CA ALA A 136 10.32 -2.07 0.89
C ALA A 136 9.02 -1.34 0.53
N ILE A 137 9.05 -0.01 0.43
CA ILE A 137 7.91 0.79 -0.03
C ILE A 137 7.60 0.49 -1.49
N ALA A 138 8.61 0.45 -2.37
CA ALA A 138 8.43 0.13 -3.78
C ALA A 138 7.76 -1.24 -3.97
N LYS A 139 8.25 -2.28 -3.30
CA LYS A 139 7.65 -3.63 -3.32
C LYS A 139 6.21 -3.64 -2.80
N ARG A 140 5.91 -2.83 -1.79
CA ARG A 140 4.56 -2.72 -1.24
C ARG A 140 3.61 -2.01 -2.20
N ILE A 141 4.07 -0.97 -2.89
CA ILE A 141 3.30 -0.27 -3.93
C ILE A 141 3.02 -1.22 -5.09
N GLU A 142 4.03 -1.94 -5.57
CA GLU A 142 3.91 -2.92 -6.65
C GLU A 142 2.96 -4.07 -6.30
N ALA A 143 3.09 -4.66 -5.10
CA ALA A 143 2.18 -5.70 -4.63
C ALA A 143 0.74 -5.19 -4.48
N GLY A 144 0.56 -3.94 -4.05
CA GLY A 144 -0.74 -3.26 -4.00
C GLY A 144 -1.35 -3.11 -5.39
N ARG A 145 -0.56 -2.62 -6.36
CA ARG A 145 -0.98 -2.49 -7.77
C ARG A 145 -1.36 -3.84 -8.36
N ASN A 146 -0.57 -4.89 -8.13
CA ASN A 146 -0.86 -6.23 -8.63
C ASN A 146 -2.15 -6.82 -8.02
N THR A 147 -2.41 -6.56 -6.74
CA THR A 147 -3.66 -6.98 -6.07
C THR A 147 -4.86 -6.25 -6.65
N MET A 148 -4.71 -4.95 -6.90
CA MET A 148 -5.73 -4.11 -7.52
C MET A 148 -6.03 -4.55 -8.96
N ILE A 149 -5.01 -4.78 -9.79
CA ILE A 149 -5.17 -5.28 -11.16
C ILE A 149 -5.83 -6.67 -11.15
N ALA A 150 -5.40 -7.56 -10.24
CA ALA A 150 -6.03 -8.87 -10.09
C ALA A 150 -7.52 -8.76 -9.73
N GLY A 151 -7.90 -7.84 -8.84
CA GLY A 151 -9.30 -7.56 -8.50
C GLY A 151 -10.08 -6.95 -9.67
N LEU A 152 -9.51 -5.97 -10.36
CA LEU A 152 -10.09 -5.36 -11.55
C LEU A 152 -10.37 -6.41 -12.64
N CYS A 153 -9.42 -7.30 -12.91
CA CYS A 153 -9.54 -8.40 -13.87
C CYS A 153 -10.57 -9.48 -13.45
N GLU A 154 -11.16 -9.42 -12.25
CA GLU A 154 -12.32 -10.26 -11.93
C GLU A 154 -13.62 -9.68 -12.49
N SER A 155 -13.67 -8.38 -12.77
CA SER A 155 -14.83 -7.68 -13.31
C SER A 155 -14.82 -7.72 -14.84
N PRO A 156 -15.88 -8.25 -15.50
CA PRO A 156 -16.00 -8.29 -16.96
C PRO A 156 -15.86 -6.92 -17.63
N LEU A 157 -16.29 -5.86 -16.93
CA LEU A 157 -16.24 -4.48 -17.40
C LEU A 157 -14.82 -4.00 -17.71
N THR A 158 -13.82 -4.52 -17.01
CA THR A 158 -12.43 -4.10 -17.22
C THR A 158 -11.90 -4.59 -18.57
N PHE A 159 -12.27 -5.80 -18.97
CA PHE A 159 -11.91 -6.34 -20.27
C PHE A 159 -12.67 -5.70 -21.43
N GLN A 160 -13.93 -5.33 -21.20
CA GLN A 160 -14.67 -4.51 -22.17
C GLN A 160 -13.94 -3.18 -22.41
N ALA A 161 -13.49 -2.51 -21.35
CA ALA A 161 -12.72 -1.28 -21.47
C ALA A 161 -11.37 -1.50 -22.18
N ILE A 162 -10.63 -2.57 -21.87
CA ILE A 162 -9.37 -2.92 -22.55
C ILE A 162 -9.61 -3.20 -24.04
N THR A 163 -10.72 -3.88 -24.39
CA THR A 163 -11.10 -4.15 -25.78
C THR A 163 -11.41 -2.85 -26.53
N ILE A 164 -12.12 -1.92 -25.89
CA ILE A 164 -12.38 -0.58 -26.43
C ILE A 164 -11.07 0.17 -26.67
N TRP A 165 -10.14 0.19 -25.70
CA TRP A 165 -8.84 0.85 -25.88
C TRP A 165 -8.02 0.23 -27.00
N ARG A 166 -8.10 -1.09 -27.19
CA ARG A 166 -7.47 -1.78 -28.33
C ARG A 166 -8.07 -1.30 -29.65
N GLU A 167 -9.39 -1.19 -29.74
CA GLU A 167 -10.07 -0.69 -30.94
C GLU A 167 -9.71 0.77 -31.23
N GLU A 168 -9.74 1.63 -30.21
CA GLU A 168 -9.35 3.06 -30.31
C GLU A 168 -7.87 3.22 -30.70
N LEU A 169 -6.99 2.33 -30.24
CA LEU A 169 -5.58 2.34 -30.63
C LEU A 169 -5.36 1.85 -32.07
N LEU A 170 -6.21 0.94 -32.56
CA LEU A 170 -6.21 0.47 -33.95
C LEU A 170 -6.79 1.49 -34.93
N SER A 171 -7.82 2.25 -34.52
CA SER A 171 -8.38 3.36 -35.29
C SER A 171 -7.53 4.63 -35.23
N GLU A 172 -6.49 4.65 -34.40
CA GLU A 172 -5.61 5.79 -34.12
C GLU A 172 -6.34 6.99 -33.47
N ASP A 173 -7.43 6.72 -32.75
CA ASP A 173 -8.16 7.73 -31.97
C ASP A 173 -7.42 8.10 -30.67
N ILE A 174 -6.64 7.17 -30.11
CA ILE A 174 -5.79 7.35 -28.93
C ILE A 174 -4.35 6.93 -29.22
N LEU A 175 -3.40 7.49 -28.47
CA LEU A 175 -1.98 7.18 -28.60
C LEU A 175 -1.58 6.06 -27.64
N LEU A 176 -0.48 5.35 -27.96
CA LEU A 176 -0.02 4.23 -27.15
C LEU A 176 0.35 4.69 -25.72
N ARG A 177 0.96 5.87 -25.56
CA ARG A 177 1.25 6.49 -24.25
C ARG A 177 0.04 6.74 -23.36
N ASP A 178 -1.17 6.83 -23.93
CA ASP A 178 -2.38 7.04 -23.16
C ASP A 178 -2.93 5.73 -22.59
N VAL A 179 -2.48 4.58 -23.12
CA VAL A 179 -2.92 3.24 -22.74
C VAL A 179 -1.91 2.57 -21.82
N ILE A 180 -0.61 2.67 -22.13
CA ILE A 180 0.48 2.02 -21.39
C ILE A 180 1.46 3.04 -20.82
N ASP A 181 2.17 2.63 -19.78
CA ASP A 181 3.37 3.31 -19.29
C ASP A 181 4.54 2.96 -20.20
N LEU A 182 4.93 3.91 -21.06
CA LEU A 182 6.00 3.71 -22.04
C LEU A 182 7.35 3.43 -21.38
N ASP A 183 7.67 4.13 -20.28
CA ASP A 183 8.98 4.04 -19.64
C ASP A 183 9.12 2.68 -18.94
N ALA A 184 8.08 2.23 -18.24
CA ALA A 184 8.06 0.91 -17.60
C ALA A 184 8.09 -0.22 -18.64
N THR A 185 7.34 -0.09 -19.74
CA THR A 185 7.26 -1.13 -20.77
C THR A 185 8.56 -1.22 -21.58
N PHE A 186 9.17 -0.08 -21.89
CA PHE A 186 10.43 -0.02 -22.62
C PHE A 186 11.62 -0.48 -21.76
N GLY A 187 11.64 -0.10 -20.48
CA GLY A 187 12.66 -0.53 -19.52
C GLY A 187 12.72 -2.04 -19.35
N ASN A 188 11.56 -2.71 -19.19
CA ASN A 188 11.52 -4.17 -19.09
C ASN A 188 11.96 -4.87 -20.39
N GLN A 189 11.65 -4.30 -21.55
CA GLN A 189 12.06 -4.89 -22.83
C GLN A 189 13.58 -4.85 -23.00
N LEU A 190 14.24 -3.80 -22.53
CA LEU A 190 15.70 -3.69 -22.54
C LEU A 190 16.38 -4.65 -21.55
N GLU A 191 15.74 -4.96 -20.42
CA GLU A 191 16.24 -5.94 -19.45
C GLU A 191 16.04 -7.40 -19.91
N ASP A 192 14.99 -7.68 -20.70
CA ASP A 192 14.74 -9.02 -21.26
C ASP A 192 15.55 -9.30 -22.55
N ASP A 193 15.95 -8.28 -23.32
CA ASP A 193 16.70 -8.39 -24.60
C ASP A 193 18.24 -8.28 -24.45
N ASP A 194 18.81 -8.77 -23.34
CA ASP A 194 20.28 -8.93 -23.18
C ASP A 194 20.92 -9.90 -24.22
N GLU A 195 20.14 -10.47 -25.15
CA GLU A 195 20.65 -11.29 -26.27
C GLU A 195 20.52 -10.70 -27.68
N GLU A 196 19.80 -9.60 -27.96
CA GLU A 196 19.87 -8.94 -29.29
C GLU A 196 19.74 -7.41 -29.24
N PRO A 197 20.70 -6.64 -29.79
CA PRO A 197 20.57 -5.20 -29.88
C PRO A 197 19.54 -4.83 -30.96
N VAL A 198 18.30 -4.55 -30.56
CA VAL A 198 17.23 -4.01 -31.44
C VAL A 198 17.49 -2.57 -31.92
N VAL A 199 18.65 -1.97 -31.61
CA VAL A 199 19.07 -0.63 -32.06
C VAL A 199 19.42 -0.52 -33.56
N ALA A 200 19.37 -1.61 -34.34
CA ALA A 200 19.72 -1.56 -35.77
C ALA A 200 18.58 -1.12 -36.71
N GLY A 201 17.32 -1.04 -36.25
CA GLY A 201 16.16 -0.94 -37.14
C GLY A 201 15.57 0.46 -37.39
N VAL A 202 15.67 1.39 -36.43
CA VAL A 202 14.87 2.65 -36.49
C VAL A 202 15.72 3.88 -36.90
N VAL A 203 17.05 3.78 -36.91
CA VAL A 203 17.93 4.83 -37.46
C VAL A 203 17.91 4.90 -39.00
N ALA A 204 17.17 4.03 -39.70
CA ALA A 204 17.23 3.91 -41.16
C ALA A 204 16.04 4.51 -41.93
N ALA A 205 14.99 5.03 -41.28
CA ALA A 205 13.77 5.51 -41.97
C ALA A 205 13.55 7.03 -41.93
N GLY A 206 14.63 7.81 -41.86
CA GLY A 206 14.63 9.27 -42.00
C GLY A 206 15.67 9.78 -43.01
N THR A 207 15.67 9.26 -44.25
CA THR A 207 16.45 9.85 -45.36
C THR A 207 15.80 11.18 -45.78
N THR A 208 16.50 12.31 -45.94
CA THR A 208 17.47 12.53 -47.03
C THR A 208 18.51 13.59 -46.68
N GLY A 209 19.78 13.17 -46.54
CA GLY A 209 20.94 14.05 -46.51
C GLY A 209 22.17 13.24 -46.90
N LYS A 210 22.74 13.57 -48.06
CA LYS A 210 23.92 12.99 -48.71
C LYS A 210 25.06 12.67 -47.71
N PRO A 211 25.83 11.57 -47.87
CA PRO A 211 26.99 11.30 -47.03
C PRO A 211 28.05 12.37 -47.30
N ALA A 212 28.20 13.34 -46.40
CA ALA A 212 29.32 14.27 -46.41
C ALA A 212 30.55 13.53 -45.85
N GLU A 213 31.60 13.51 -46.66
CA GLU A 213 32.94 13.11 -46.26
C GLU A 213 33.35 13.84 -44.98
N LYS A 214 34.10 13.16 -44.11
CA LYS A 214 34.81 13.80 -42.99
C LYS A 214 35.76 14.86 -43.54
N GLU A 215 35.29 16.10 -43.66
CA GLU A 215 36.16 17.27 -43.76
C GLU A 215 36.77 17.50 -42.38
N ALA A 216 38.10 17.45 -42.30
CA ALA A 216 38.84 17.84 -41.12
C ALA A 216 38.44 19.27 -40.73
N ALA A 217 37.86 19.43 -39.53
CA ALA A 217 37.52 20.73 -38.97
C ALA A 217 38.76 21.63 -38.96
N LYS A 218 38.68 22.76 -39.68
CA LYS A 218 39.68 23.83 -39.56
C LYS A 218 39.41 24.53 -38.23
N PRO A 219 40.45 24.83 -37.44
CA PRO A 219 40.26 25.54 -36.17
C PRO A 219 39.61 26.90 -36.45
N GLU A 220 38.55 27.23 -35.71
CA GLU A 220 37.95 28.55 -35.79
C GLU A 220 38.99 29.59 -35.38
N LEU A 221 39.12 30.65 -36.19
CA LEU A 221 40.07 31.72 -35.95
C LEU A 221 39.32 32.93 -35.38
N ASP A 222 39.92 33.61 -34.41
CA ASP A 222 39.39 34.89 -33.92
C ASP A 222 39.46 35.99 -34.99
N ALA A 223 38.94 37.18 -34.67
CA ALA A 223 38.93 38.33 -35.58
C ALA A 223 40.34 38.80 -36.01
N ASP A 224 41.39 38.35 -35.30
CA ASP A 224 42.79 38.64 -35.56
C ASP A 224 43.53 37.46 -36.24
N GLY A 225 42.84 36.36 -36.53
CA GLY A 225 43.36 35.21 -37.28
C GLY A 225 44.10 34.16 -36.45
N ASN A 226 43.97 34.16 -35.12
CA ASN A 226 44.57 33.15 -34.25
C ASN A 226 43.61 31.99 -33.98
N PRO A 227 44.09 30.74 -33.88
CA PRO A 227 43.24 29.58 -33.55
C PRO A 227 42.64 29.73 -32.16
N ILE A 228 41.31 29.69 -32.09
CA ILE A 228 40.54 29.58 -30.85
C ILE A 228 40.70 28.14 -30.38
N ALA A 229 41.24 27.95 -29.18
CA ALA A 229 41.20 26.65 -28.52
C ALA A 229 39.73 26.37 -28.20
N ALA A 230 39.17 25.31 -28.78
CA ALA A 230 37.94 24.73 -28.27
C ALA A 230 38.29 24.20 -26.88
N ASP A 231 37.80 24.87 -25.83
CA ASP A 231 37.60 24.20 -24.56
C ASP A 231 36.52 23.14 -24.85
N ASP A 232 36.93 21.87 -24.87
CA ASP A 232 36.03 20.73 -24.70
C ASP A 232 35.41 20.89 -23.30
N ASP A 233 34.33 21.67 -23.21
CA ASP A 233 33.31 21.39 -22.20
C ASP A 233 32.63 20.10 -22.64
N ASP A 234 33.11 18.98 -22.09
CA ASP A 234 32.46 17.66 -22.07
C ASP A 234 31.12 17.75 -21.32
N ASP A 235 30.14 18.48 -21.87
CA ASP A 235 28.75 18.57 -21.38
C ASP A 235 27.74 17.99 -22.40
N ASP A 236 28.22 17.27 -23.42
CA ASP A 236 27.40 16.63 -24.47
C ASP A 236 27.27 15.09 -24.32
N GLU A 237 27.74 14.48 -23.21
CA GLU A 237 27.58 13.03 -22.98
C GLU A 237 26.22 12.62 -22.40
N ASP A 238 25.38 13.57 -21.95
CA ASP A 238 24.08 13.25 -21.33
C ASP A 238 22.86 13.40 -22.28
N GLU A 239 23.04 13.90 -23.52
CA GLU A 239 21.92 14.08 -24.47
C GLU A 239 21.71 12.90 -25.46
N GLN A 240 22.53 11.85 -25.40
CA GLN A 240 22.53 10.76 -26.42
C GLN A 240 21.72 9.49 -26.11
N ALA A 241 20.94 9.42 -25.01
CA ALA A 241 20.27 8.15 -24.64
C ALA A 241 18.75 8.19 -24.39
N ASN A 242 18.06 9.32 -24.56
CA ASN A 242 16.60 9.34 -24.43
C ASN A 242 15.94 9.26 -25.82
N MET A 243 15.69 8.04 -26.29
CA MET A 243 14.92 7.80 -27.51
C MET A 243 13.61 8.60 -27.46
N SER A 244 13.26 9.32 -28.53
CA SER A 244 12.05 10.15 -28.52
C SER A 244 10.80 9.31 -28.23
N LEU A 245 9.81 9.87 -27.53
CA LEU A 245 8.55 9.18 -27.19
C LEU A 245 7.88 8.54 -28.43
N ALA A 246 7.92 9.22 -29.57
CA ALA A 246 7.36 8.69 -30.82
C ALA A 246 8.11 7.46 -31.35
N ALA A 247 9.43 7.39 -31.13
CA ALA A 247 10.23 6.23 -31.50
C ALA A 247 9.99 5.05 -30.54
N MET A 248 9.79 5.32 -29.24
CA MET A 248 9.38 4.28 -28.27
C MET A 248 8.00 3.73 -28.61
N GLU A 249 7.05 4.59 -28.94
CA GLU A 249 5.72 4.18 -29.38
C GLU A 249 5.77 3.30 -30.63
N ALA A 250 6.54 3.69 -31.64
CA ALA A 250 6.65 2.93 -32.87
C ALA A 250 7.27 1.53 -32.65
N ALA A 251 8.24 1.41 -31.74
CA ALA A 251 8.87 0.14 -31.38
C ALA A 251 7.92 -0.78 -30.59
N LEU A 252 7.18 -0.22 -29.63
CA LEU A 252 6.32 -0.98 -28.72
C LEU A 252 4.94 -1.32 -29.30
N LYS A 253 4.39 -0.48 -30.19
CA LYS A 253 3.03 -0.61 -30.72
C LYS A 253 2.71 -2.01 -31.28
N PRO A 254 3.56 -2.67 -32.08
CA PRO A 254 3.27 -4.00 -32.61
C PRO A 254 3.12 -5.06 -31.51
N GLY A 255 4.06 -5.11 -30.57
CA GLY A 255 4.04 -6.09 -29.47
C GLY A 255 2.88 -5.86 -28.51
N VAL A 256 2.58 -4.59 -28.19
CA VAL A 256 1.44 -4.23 -27.36
C VAL A 256 0.11 -4.61 -28.02
N LEU A 257 -0.05 -4.34 -29.33
CA LEU A 257 -1.26 -4.72 -30.05
C LEU A 257 -1.46 -6.24 -30.12
N GLU A 258 -0.38 -7.01 -30.25
CA GLU A 258 -0.43 -8.47 -30.20
C GLU A 258 -0.85 -8.97 -28.81
N LYS A 259 -0.26 -8.46 -27.73
CA LYS A 259 -0.67 -8.78 -26.36
C LYS A 259 -2.14 -8.42 -26.10
N LEU A 260 -2.58 -7.23 -26.52
CA LEU A 260 -3.98 -6.79 -26.43
C LEU A 260 -4.93 -7.71 -27.22
N ALA A 261 -4.50 -8.22 -28.38
CA ALA A 261 -5.29 -9.16 -29.17
C ALA A 261 -5.40 -10.54 -28.48
N LEU A 262 -4.33 -11.01 -27.84
CA LEU A 262 -4.36 -12.23 -27.02
C LEU A 262 -5.31 -12.08 -25.83
N ILE A 263 -5.21 -10.96 -25.10
CA ILE A 263 -6.12 -10.65 -23.97
C ILE A 263 -7.58 -10.62 -24.43
N ALA A 264 -7.88 -9.96 -25.56
CA ALA A 264 -9.25 -9.89 -26.09
C ALA A 264 -9.81 -11.28 -26.43
N ARG A 265 -9.02 -12.14 -27.08
CA ARG A 265 -9.42 -13.51 -27.42
C ARG A 265 -9.65 -14.36 -26.17
N ASP A 266 -8.74 -14.29 -25.21
CA ASP A 266 -8.83 -15.08 -23.98
C ASP A 266 -10.00 -14.60 -23.11
N TYR A 267 -10.33 -13.30 -23.16
CA TYR A 267 -11.52 -12.76 -22.52
C TYR A 267 -12.83 -13.24 -23.18
N GLU A 268 -12.92 -13.31 -24.51
CA GLU A 268 -14.13 -13.85 -25.17
C GLU A 268 -14.45 -15.27 -24.64
N LEU A 269 -13.44 -16.13 -24.56
CA LEU A 269 -13.55 -17.46 -23.98
C LEU A 269 -13.97 -17.41 -22.50
N LEU A 270 -13.41 -16.49 -21.72
CA LEU A 270 -13.75 -16.33 -20.31
C LEU A 270 -15.18 -15.81 -20.11
N SER A 271 -15.66 -14.92 -20.98
CA SER A 271 -17.02 -14.39 -20.96
C SER A 271 -18.04 -15.48 -21.26
N GLU A 272 -17.79 -16.34 -22.27
CA GLU A 272 -18.65 -17.50 -22.54
C GLU A 272 -18.75 -18.43 -21.32
N MET A 273 -17.62 -18.68 -20.65
CA MET A 273 -17.60 -19.47 -19.42
C MET A 273 -18.33 -18.79 -18.25
N GLN A 274 -18.30 -17.45 -18.16
CA GLN A 274 -19.05 -16.68 -17.16
C GLN A 274 -20.56 -16.75 -17.41
N ASP A 275 -21.01 -16.68 -18.67
CA ASP A 275 -22.42 -16.82 -19.04
C ASP A 275 -22.94 -18.23 -18.74
N GLU A 276 -22.14 -19.27 -19.01
CA GLU A 276 -22.44 -20.65 -18.61
C GLU A 276 -22.54 -20.79 -17.08
N ARG A 277 -21.66 -20.11 -16.33
CA ARG A 277 -21.65 -20.13 -14.86
C ARG A 277 -22.87 -19.40 -14.28
N MET A 278 -23.22 -18.24 -14.82
CA MET A 278 -24.40 -17.45 -14.46
C MET A 278 -25.69 -18.21 -14.75
N SER A 279 -25.80 -18.82 -15.93
CA SER A 279 -26.97 -19.64 -16.30
C SER A 279 -27.11 -20.89 -15.42
N ALA A 280 -26.01 -21.53 -15.02
CA ALA A 280 -26.02 -22.62 -14.06
C ALA A 280 -26.45 -22.17 -12.64
N THR A 281 -26.14 -20.94 -12.22
CA THR A 281 -26.67 -20.42 -10.95
C THR A 281 -28.16 -20.06 -10.99
N LEU A 282 -28.68 -19.74 -12.17
CA LEU A 282 -30.09 -19.39 -12.39
C LEU A 282 -30.99 -20.61 -12.63
N ASN A 283 -30.44 -21.72 -13.14
CA ASN A 283 -31.17 -22.95 -13.44
C ASN A 283 -30.90 -24.02 -12.37
N GLU A 284 -31.93 -24.51 -11.67
CA GLU A 284 -31.79 -25.53 -10.61
C GLU A 284 -31.18 -26.87 -11.08
N ASP A 285 -31.26 -27.17 -12.37
CA ASP A 285 -30.85 -28.47 -12.95
C ASP A 285 -29.41 -28.50 -13.51
N ASP A 286 -28.77 -27.35 -13.73
CA ASP A 286 -27.44 -27.29 -14.35
C ASP A 286 -26.40 -26.78 -13.35
N SER A 287 -25.29 -27.50 -13.18
CA SER A 287 -24.26 -27.14 -12.20
C SER A 287 -22.93 -26.91 -12.88
N PHE A 288 -22.28 -25.79 -12.54
CA PHE A 288 -20.96 -25.48 -13.08
C PHE A 288 -19.94 -26.47 -12.51
N SER A 289 -19.52 -27.44 -13.34
CA SER A 289 -18.67 -28.54 -12.88
C SER A 289 -17.33 -28.03 -12.31
N LYS A 290 -16.79 -28.73 -11.30
CA LYS A 290 -15.47 -28.41 -10.72
C LYS A 290 -14.34 -28.32 -11.75
N ARG A 291 -14.46 -29.07 -12.86
CA ARG A 291 -13.49 -29.02 -13.96
C ARG A 291 -13.59 -27.73 -14.76
N LYS A 292 -14.81 -27.27 -15.05
CA LYS A 292 -15.05 -25.96 -15.71
C LYS A 292 -14.60 -24.81 -14.81
N GLU A 293 -14.86 -24.91 -13.49
CA GLU A 293 -14.34 -23.94 -12.51
C GLU A 293 -12.81 -23.90 -12.48
N GLY A 294 -12.13 -25.06 -12.48
CA GLY A 294 -10.66 -25.08 -12.57
C GLY A 294 -10.12 -24.45 -13.87
N ALA A 295 -10.79 -24.67 -14.99
CA ALA A 295 -10.41 -24.07 -16.27
C ALA A 295 -10.64 -22.55 -16.28
N TYR A 296 -11.76 -22.08 -15.73
CA TYR A 296 -12.07 -20.66 -15.56
C TYR A 296 -11.01 -19.94 -14.73
N GLN A 297 -10.66 -20.52 -13.58
CA GLN A 297 -9.64 -19.97 -12.68
C GLN A 297 -8.26 -19.92 -13.36
N LYS A 298 -7.91 -20.95 -14.13
CA LYS A 298 -6.64 -21.00 -14.86
C LYS A 298 -6.56 -19.92 -15.93
N LEU A 299 -7.57 -19.83 -16.81
CA LEU A 299 -7.62 -18.83 -17.86
C LEU A 299 -7.60 -17.41 -17.28
N ARG A 300 -8.31 -17.19 -16.18
CA ARG A 300 -8.29 -15.93 -15.43
C ARG A 300 -6.89 -15.56 -14.95
N SER A 301 -6.18 -16.51 -14.33
CA SER A 301 -4.80 -16.26 -13.85
C SER A 301 -3.85 -15.94 -15.01
N GLU A 302 -4.01 -16.61 -16.15
CA GLU A 302 -3.22 -16.32 -17.37
C GLU A 302 -3.50 -14.90 -17.88
N ILE A 303 -4.76 -14.48 -17.94
CA ILE A 303 -5.12 -13.11 -18.36
C ILE A 303 -4.58 -12.05 -17.40
N VAL A 304 -4.66 -12.27 -16.08
CA VAL A 304 -4.11 -11.33 -15.09
C VAL A 304 -2.60 -11.13 -15.29
N LEU A 305 -1.87 -12.20 -15.62
CA LEU A 305 -0.43 -12.09 -15.92
C LEU A 305 -0.19 -11.25 -17.17
N LEU A 306 -0.94 -11.50 -18.25
CA LEU A 306 -0.85 -10.72 -19.50
C LEU A 306 -1.15 -9.22 -19.28
N VAL A 307 -2.17 -8.90 -18.47
CA VAL A 307 -2.54 -7.50 -18.17
C VAL A 307 -1.46 -6.83 -17.31
N ASN A 308 -0.85 -7.54 -16.35
CA ASN A 308 0.25 -7.00 -15.56
C ASN A 308 1.48 -6.69 -16.42
N GLU A 309 1.82 -7.57 -17.37
CA GLU A 309 2.94 -7.35 -18.30
C GLU A 309 2.74 -6.15 -19.23
N LEU A 310 1.49 -5.75 -19.49
CA LEU A 310 1.17 -4.63 -20.38
C LEU A 310 1.52 -3.27 -19.74
N HIS A 311 1.75 -3.22 -18.43
CA HIS A 311 2.01 -1.98 -17.69
C HIS A 311 1.04 -0.86 -18.03
N LEU A 312 -0.27 -1.10 -17.84
CA LEU A 312 -1.30 -0.09 -18.09
C LEU A 312 -0.98 1.23 -17.40
N HIS A 313 -1.21 2.32 -18.12
CA HIS A 313 -1.00 3.69 -17.63
C HIS A 313 -1.89 3.94 -16.40
N ASN A 314 -1.37 4.63 -15.39
CA ASN A 314 -2.08 4.82 -14.11
C ASN A 314 -3.46 5.47 -14.27
N ASN A 315 -3.60 6.51 -15.12
CA ASN A 315 -4.88 7.13 -15.47
C ASN A 315 -5.94 6.14 -16.00
N ARG A 316 -5.53 5.07 -16.69
CA ARG A 316 -6.46 4.04 -17.18
C ARG A 316 -6.92 3.13 -16.05
N ILE A 317 -6.00 2.76 -15.16
CA ILE A 317 -6.31 1.99 -13.95
C ILE A 317 -7.28 2.78 -13.06
N GLU A 318 -7.02 4.07 -12.82
CA GLU A 318 -7.89 4.96 -12.05
C GLU A 318 -9.30 5.06 -12.66
N ALA A 319 -9.41 5.20 -13.98
CA ALA A 319 -10.70 5.22 -14.66
C ALA A 319 -11.51 3.93 -14.45
N LEU A 320 -10.85 2.75 -14.45
CA LEU A 320 -11.50 1.48 -14.16
C LEU A 320 -11.99 1.40 -12.70
N ILE A 321 -11.18 1.88 -11.76
CA ILE A 321 -11.55 1.94 -10.34
C ILE A 321 -12.75 2.87 -10.14
N ASP A 322 -12.75 4.03 -10.78
CA ASP A 322 -13.86 4.98 -10.68
C ASP A 322 -15.16 4.40 -11.25
N GLN A 323 -15.09 3.69 -12.37
CA GLN A 323 -16.24 2.95 -12.89
C GLN A 323 -16.73 1.90 -11.89
N LEU A 324 -15.82 1.09 -11.32
CA LEU A 324 -16.15 0.07 -10.33
C LEU A 324 -16.83 0.68 -9.09
N TYR A 325 -16.28 1.76 -8.53
CA TYR A 325 -16.84 2.45 -7.38
C TYR A 325 -18.13 3.23 -7.70
N GLY A 326 -18.29 3.70 -8.94
CA GLY A 326 -19.54 4.28 -9.42
C GLY A 326 -20.70 3.27 -9.38
N ILE A 327 -20.44 2.05 -9.84
CA ILE A 327 -21.41 0.94 -9.80
C ILE A 327 -21.70 0.52 -8.35
N ASN A 328 -20.66 0.37 -7.53
CA ASN A 328 -20.83 0.04 -6.12
C ASN A 328 -21.70 1.09 -5.38
N ARG A 329 -21.50 2.38 -5.66
CA ARG A 329 -22.35 3.46 -5.14
C ARG A 329 -23.81 3.31 -5.59
N ARG A 330 -24.06 2.88 -6.83
CA ARG A 330 -25.42 2.60 -7.33
C ARG A 330 -26.07 1.42 -6.59
N ILE A 331 -25.35 0.32 -6.40
CA ILE A 331 -25.81 -0.83 -5.60
C ILE A 331 -26.14 -0.40 -4.17
N MET A 332 -25.24 0.32 -3.51
CA MET A 332 -25.44 0.83 -2.14
C MET A 332 -26.66 1.75 -2.03
N SER A 333 -26.92 2.56 -3.07
CA SER A 333 -28.09 3.45 -3.13
C SER A 333 -29.40 2.66 -3.19
N ILE A 334 -29.45 1.61 -4.01
CA ILE A 334 -30.60 0.71 -4.12
C ILE A 334 -30.80 -0.04 -2.80
N ASP A 335 -29.75 -0.64 -2.25
CA ASP A 335 -29.79 -1.37 -0.98
C ASP A 335 -30.24 -0.47 0.17
N SER A 336 -29.73 0.77 0.23
CA SER A 336 -30.17 1.76 1.23
C SER A 336 -31.63 2.14 1.07
N SER A 337 -32.13 2.22 -0.17
CA SER A 337 -33.55 2.50 -0.45
C SER A 337 -34.43 1.33 -0.03
N MET A 338 -33.99 0.09 -0.25
CA MET A 338 -34.67 -1.11 0.23
C MET A 338 -34.75 -1.18 1.75
N VAL A 339 -33.64 -0.94 2.45
CA VAL A 339 -33.61 -0.90 3.92
C VAL A 339 -34.53 0.18 4.46
N LYS A 340 -34.59 1.37 3.84
CA LYS A 340 -35.53 2.44 4.24
C LYS A 340 -37.00 2.01 4.12
N LEU A 341 -37.36 1.25 3.08
CA LEU A 341 -38.72 0.71 2.94
C LEU A 341 -39.01 -0.35 4.01
N ALA A 342 -38.03 -1.19 4.34
CA ALA A 342 -38.16 -2.20 5.39
C ALA A 342 -38.33 -1.55 6.78
N ASP A 343 -37.56 -0.49 7.07
CA ASP A 343 -37.66 0.29 8.30
C ASP A 343 -39.05 0.96 8.43
N GLN A 344 -39.62 1.48 7.34
CA GLN A 344 -40.97 2.05 7.32
C GLN A 344 -42.06 1.01 7.65
N ALA A 345 -41.82 -0.26 7.28
CA ALA A 345 -42.68 -1.38 7.64
C ALA A 345 -42.37 -1.98 9.02
N ARG A 346 -41.40 -1.41 9.75
CA ARG A 346 -40.91 -1.85 11.07
C ARG A 346 -40.30 -3.26 11.07
N ILE A 347 -39.68 -3.66 9.97
CA ILE A 347 -38.87 -4.89 9.91
C ILE A 347 -37.51 -4.61 10.56
N ASN A 348 -36.95 -5.55 11.32
CA ASN A 348 -35.61 -5.39 11.87
C ASN A 348 -34.57 -5.42 10.73
N ARG A 349 -33.65 -4.44 10.69
CA ARG A 349 -32.59 -4.37 9.68
C ARG A 349 -31.81 -5.67 9.52
N ARG A 350 -31.47 -6.38 10.61
CA ARG A 350 -30.71 -7.64 10.52
C ARG A 350 -31.52 -8.74 9.84
N GLU A 351 -32.79 -8.87 10.22
CA GLU A 351 -33.74 -9.80 9.63
C GLU A 351 -33.95 -9.52 8.13
N PHE A 352 -34.08 -8.23 7.75
CA PHE A 352 -34.20 -7.83 6.35
C PHE A 352 -32.94 -8.19 5.55
N ILE A 353 -31.76 -7.87 6.06
CA ILE A 353 -30.49 -8.16 5.38
C ILE A 353 -30.32 -9.67 5.18
N GLU A 354 -30.63 -10.50 6.18
CA GLU A 354 -30.56 -11.96 6.07
C GLU A 354 -31.52 -12.51 5.00
N ALA A 355 -32.70 -11.90 4.85
CA ALA A 355 -33.69 -12.31 3.85
C ALA A 355 -33.38 -11.79 2.43
N TYR A 356 -32.72 -10.64 2.29
CA TYR A 356 -32.49 -9.97 1.01
C TYR A 356 -31.11 -10.29 0.40
N ARG A 357 -30.06 -10.38 1.22
CA ARG A 357 -28.69 -10.58 0.74
C ARG A 357 -28.48 -12.01 0.23
N GLY A 358 -27.93 -12.14 -0.97
CA GLY A 358 -27.82 -13.41 -1.70
C GLY A 358 -29.02 -13.72 -2.61
N TYR A 359 -30.08 -12.91 -2.55
CA TYR A 359 -31.27 -13.04 -3.40
C TYR A 359 -31.60 -11.72 -4.10
N GLU A 360 -30.61 -10.87 -4.34
CA GLU A 360 -30.81 -9.55 -4.95
C GLU A 360 -31.32 -9.62 -6.39
N LEU A 361 -30.88 -10.63 -7.15
CA LEU A 361 -31.28 -10.85 -8.55
C LEU A 361 -32.42 -11.86 -8.75
N ASP A 362 -32.87 -12.50 -7.67
CA ASP A 362 -33.89 -13.55 -7.72
C ASP A 362 -35.29 -12.99 -8.10
N PRO A 363 -35.89 -13.38 -9.24
CA PRO A 363 -37.19 -12.86 -9.65
C PRO A 363 -38.34 -13.29 -8.71
N THR A 364 -38.20 -14.43 -8.02
CA THR A 364 -39.23 -15.01 -7.15
C THR A 364 -39.19 -14.50 -5.71
N TRP A 365 -38.19 -13.69 -5.35
CA TRP A 365 -37.99 -13.21 -3.98
C TRP A 365 -39.22 -12.50 -3.41
N LEU A 366 -39.88 -11.67 -4.22
CA LEU A 366 -41.08 -10.93 -3.80
C LEU A 366 -42.24 -11.87 -3.45
N GLU A 367 -42.45 -12.92 -4.25
CA GLU A 367 -43.49 -13.92 -4.04
C GLU A 367 -43.21 -14.72 -2.77
N ARG A 368 -41.96 -15.16 -2.57
CA ARG A 368 -41.51 -15.85 -1.35
C ARG A 368 -41.69 -15.01 -0.10
N MET A 369 -41.38 -13.71 -0.17
CA MET A 369 -41.56 -12.81 0.97
C MET A 369 -43.04 -12.48 1.24
N ALA A 370 -43.91 -12.59 0.23
CA ALA A 370 -45.35 -12.42 0.40
C ALA A 370 -46.02 -13.58 1.15
N GLU A 371 -45.43 -14.79 1.10
CA GLU A 371 -45.90 -15.96 1.87
C GLU A 371 -45.61 -15.84 3.37
N ASN A 372 -44.72 -14.92 3.77
CA ASN A 372 -44.32 -14.78 5.16
C ASN A 372 -45.47 -14.23 6.02
N THR A 373 -45.82 -14.92 7.11
CA THR A 373 -46.98 -14.58 7.96
C THR A 373 -46.75 -13.38 8.89
N GLY A 374 -45.56 -12.78 8.86
CA GLY A 374 -45.22 -11.61 9.67
C GLY A 374 -46.02 -10.38 9.26
N ARG A 375 -46.72 -9.74 10.21
CA ARG A 375 -47.51 -8.52 9.96
C ARG A 375 -46.69 -7.37 9.36
N ALA A 376 -45.41 -7.28 9.72
CA ALA A 376 -44.47 -6.30 9.16
C ALA A 376 -44.14 -6.61 7.70
N TRP A 377 -43.90 -7.87 7.34
CA TRP A 377 -43.66 -8.34 5.97
C TRP A 377 -44.88 -8.15 5.07
N GLN A 378 -46.09 -8.46 5.55
CA GLN A 378 -47.32 -8.17 4.81
C GLN A 378 -47.50 -6.67 4.56
N SER A 379 -47.30 -5.84 5.59
CA SER A 379 -47.37 -4.38 5.44
C SER A 379 -46.29 -3.82 4.49
N PHE A 380 -45.12 -4.47 4.41
CA PHE A 380 -44.04 -4.09 3.51
C PHE A 380 -44.43 -4.34 2.05
N ILE A 381 -44.95 -5.53 1.75
CA ILE A 381 -45.39 -5.92 0.41
C ILE A 381 -46.62 -5.10 -0.02
N GLU A 382 -47.66 -4.99 0.80
CA GLU A 382 -48.90 -4.29 0.44
C GLU A 382 -48.71 -2.79 0.18
N ARG A 383 -47.82 -2.12 0.91
CA ARG A 383 -47.63 -0.66 0.82
C ARG A 383 -46.55 -0.24 -0.16
N SER A 384 -45.59 -1.12 -0.43
CA SER A 384 -44.38 -0.77 -1.17
C SER A 384 -44.08 -1.68 -2.36
N SER A 385 -45.00 -2.57 -2.77
CA SER A 385 -44.82 -3.51 -3.89
C SER A 385 -44.22 -2.85 -5.13
N ASP A 386 -44.83 -1.77 -5.61
CA ASP A 386 -44.44 -1.13 -6.87
C ASP A 386 -43.03 -0.53 -6.78
N ARG A 387 -42.67 0.03 -5.61
CA ARG A 387 -41.34 0.58 -5.36
C ARG A 387 -40.29 -0.53 -5.22
N ILE A 388 -40.64 -1.64 -4.57
CA ILE A 388 -39.74 -2.78 -4.43
C ILE A 388 -39.47 -3.39 -5.81
N VAL A 389 -40.50 -3.57 -6.65
CA VAL A 389 -40.35 -4.05 -8.03
C VAL A 389 -39.44 -3.12 -8.82
N ALA A 390 -39.65 -1.80 -8.74
CA ALA A 390 -38.79 -0.82 -9.42
C ALA A 390 -37.32 -0.90 -8.96
N LEU A 391 -37.07 -0.92 -7.64
CA LEU A 391 -35.71 -1.02 -7.09
C LEU A 391 -35.03 -2.35 -7.46
N ARG A 392 -35.77 -3.46 -7.50
CA ARG A 392 -35.24 -4.76 -7.96
C ARG A 392 -34.97 -4.77 -9.46
N ALA A 393 -35.80 -4.12 -10.27
CA ALA A 393 -35.56 -3.95 -11.70
C ALA A 393 -34.28 -3.12 -11.94
N ASP A 394 -34.09 -2.04 -11.18
CA ASP A 394 -32.85 -1.25 -11.21
C ASP A 394 -31.64 -2.10 -10.81
N MET A 395 -31.76 -2.95 -9.76
CA MET A 395 -30.70 -3.87 -9.36
C MET A 395 -30.39 -4.91 -10.44
N ALA A 396 -31.43 -5.46 -11.08
CA ALA A 396 -31.27 -6.41 -12.19
C ALA A 396 -30.59 -5.76 -13.40
N GLN A 397 -30.89 -4.49 -13.70
CA GLN A 397 -30.18 -3.73 -14.73
C GLN A 397 -28.69 -3.57 -14.37
N VAL A 398 -28.38 -3.28 -13.10
CA VAL A 398 -26.99 -3.22 -12.63
C VAL A 398 -26.30 -4.58 -12.74
N GLY A 399 -26.95 -5.68 -12.32
CA GLY A 399 -26.41 -7.03 -12.47
C GLY A 399 -26.13 -7.40 -13.93
N THR A 400 -27.04 -7.06 -14.84
CA THR A 400 -26.86 -7.28 -16.29
C THR A 400 -25.68 -6.48 -16.83
N TYR A 401 -25.54 -5.22 -16.40
CA TYR A 401 -24.43 -4.37 -16.82
C TYR A 401 -23.08 -4.87 -16.31
N VAL A 402 -23.04 -5.35 -15.06
CA VAL A 402 -21.82 -5.83 -14.41
C VAL A 402 -21.38 -7.21 -14.93
N GLY A 403 -22.33 -8.06 -15.31
CA GLY A 403 -22.04 -9.40 -15.83
C GLY A 403 -21.62 -10.43 -14.78
N VAL A 404 -21.70 -10.10 -13.48
CA VAL A 404 -21.50 -11.03 -12.36
C VAL A 404 -22.59 -10.84 -11.31
N ASP A 405 -22.75 -11.85 -10.44
CA ASP A 405 -23.70 -11.78 -9.34
C ASP A 405 -23.31 -10.69 -8.32
N ILE A 406 -24.29 -10.09 -7.65
CA ILE A 406 -24.10 -8.95 -6.75
C ILE A 406 -23.19 -9.27 -5.55
N PRO A 407 -23.28 -10.45 -4.89
CA PRO A 407 -22.34 -10.85 -3.86
C PRO A 407 -20.90 -10.98 -4.37
N GLU A 408 -20.72 -11.52 -5.59
CA GLU A 408 -19.40 -11.64 -6.23
C GLU A 408 -18.84 -10.25 -6.54
N PHE A 409 -19.66 -9.35 -7.10
CA PHE A 409 -19.27 -7.96 -7.31
C PHE A 409 -18.83 -7.26 -6.02
N ARG A 410 -19.54 -7.46 -4.90
CA ARG A 410 -19.12 -6.90 -3.61
C ARG A 410 -17.77 -7.46 -3.14
N ARG A 411 -17.47 -8.73 -3.40
CA ARG A 411 -16.14 -9.32 -3.13
C ARG A 411 -15.06 -8.65 -3.99
N ILE A 412 -15.32 -8.44 -5.27
CA ILE A 412 -14.40 -7.77 -6.19
C ILE A 412 -14.07 -6.37 -5.69
N VAL A 413 -15.10 -5.58 -5.33
CA VAL A 413 -14.91 -4.22 -4.79
C VAL A 413 -14.07 -4.24 -3.51
N GLN A 414 -14.30 -5.20 -2.62
CA GLN A 414 -13.52 -5.34 -1.37
C GLN A 414 -12.07 -5.74 -1.61
N GLN A 415 -11.78 -6.44 -2.70
CA GLN A 415 -10.42 -6.82 -3.07
C GLN A 415 -9.64 -5.66 -3.70
N VAL A 416 -10.34 -4.71 -4.34
CA VAL A 416 -9.75 -3.51 -4.95
C VAL A 416 -9.54 -2.39 -3.92
N GLN A 417 -10.33 -2.37 -2.83
CA GLN A 417 -10.17 -1.47 -1.68
C GLN A 417 -9.00 -1.89 -0.79
#